data_AF-A0A836BLQ8-F1
#
_entry.id   AF-A0A836BLQ8-F1
#
_cell.length_a   1.000
_cell.length_b   1.000
_cell.length_c   1.000
_cell.angle_alpha   90.00
_cell.angle_beta   90.00
_cell.angle_gamma   90.00
#
_symmetry.space_group_name_H-M   'P 1'
#
loop_
_entity.id
_entity.type
_entity.pdbx_description
1 polymer ?
#
loop_
_entity_poly.entity_id
_entity_poly.type
_entity_poly.pdbx_seq_one_letter_code
_entity_poly.pdbx_strand_id
1 'polypeptide(L)'
;MNSLIKKIDDMIEERSLLKHRFYEMWSDGKLKLESLAGYSKEYFQLVKAVPSFMSPIIEQAPDSAVNELVYNQEEESSHITPWIKFAGALGVSEEELKKYEGREKTKQAVS
;
A
#
# COMPACT_ATOMS: atom_id res chain seq x y z
N MET A 1 -5.90 -6.58 27.40
CA MET A 1 -5.52 -6.75 25.97
C MET A 1 -5.12 -8.20 25.76
N ASN A 2 -5.67 -8.89 24.75
CA ASN A 2 -5.35 -10.29 24.48
C ASN A 2 -3.84 -10.43 24.23
N SER A 3 -3.19 -11.39 24.91
CA SER A 3 -1.73 -11.59 24.81
C SER A 3 -1.23 -11.84 23.38
N LEU A 4 -2.08 -12.38 22.49
CA LEU A 4 -1.74 -12.57 21.08
C LEU A 4 -1.75 -11.26 20.29
N ILE A 5 -2.79 -10.43 20.46
CA ILE A 5 -2.91 -9.13 19.79
C ILE A 5 -1.68 -8.28 20.13
N LYS A 6 -1.32 -8.22 21.43
CA LYS A 6 -0.12 -7.50 21.86
C LYS A 6 1.15 -8.01 21.18
N LYS A 7 1.32 -9.32 21.00
CA LYS A 7 2.50 -9.88 20.33
C LYS A 7 2.56 -9.49 18.85
N ILE A 8 1.41 -9.47 18.16
CA ILE A 8 1.33 -9.02 16.76
C ILE A 8 1.70 -7.54 16.68
N ASP A 9 1.13 -6.71 17.56
CA ASP A 9 1.43 -5.28 17.62
C ASP A 9 2.92 -5.02 17.90
N ASP A 10 3.51 -5.75 18.85
CA ASP A 10 4.95 -5.64 19.17
C ASP A 10 5.82 -5.99 17.94
N MET A 11 5.45 -7.02 17.17
CA MET A 11 6.17 -7.41 15.94
C MET A 11 6.03 -6.38 14.81
N ILE A 12 4.84 -5.78 14.65
CA ILE A 12 4.61 -4.71 13.67
C ILE A 12 5.43 -3.48 14.06
N GLU A 13 5.42 -3.10 15.34
CA GLU A 13 6.16 -1.96 15.84
C GLU A 13 7.67 -2.16 15.68
N GLU A 14 8.21 -3.33 16.05
CA GLU A 14 9.63 -3.66 15.86
C GLU A 14 10.07 -3.48 14.39
N ARG A 15 9.19 -3.81 13.45
CA ARG A 15 9.45 -3.81 11.99
C ARG A 15 8.76 -2.66 11.26
N SER A 16 8.35 -1.62 11.99
CA SER A 16 7.59 -0.51 11.44
C SER A 16 8.30 0.13 10.26
N LEU A 17 7.55 0.41 9.18
CA LEU A 17 8.07 1.11 8.01
C LEU A 17 8.70 2.47 8.37
N LEU A 18 8.21 3.12 9.42
CA LEU A 18 8.73 4.41 9.87
C LEU A 18 10.16 4.34 10.43
N LYS A 19 10.63 3.15 10.81
CA LYS A 19 12.02 2.90 11.22
C LYS A 19 12.93 2.62 10.03
N HIS A 20 12.39 2.43 8.82
CA HIS A 20 13.20 2.22 7.62
C HIS A 20 13.82 3.54 7.15
N ARG A 21 15.09 3.49 6.73
CA ARG A 21 15.88 4.67 6.34
C ARG A 21 15.18 5.58 5.32
N PHE A 22 14.42 5.00 4.40
CA PHE A 22 13.63 5.75 3.42
C PHE A 22 12.61 6.67 4.10
N TYR A 23 11.87 6.18 5.09
CA TYR A 23 10.86 6.96 5.81
C TYR A 23 11.48 7.96 6.78
N GLU A 24 12.61 7.66 7.41
CA GLU A 24 13.35 8.67 8.18
C GLU A 24 13.76 9.87 7.29
N MET A 25 14.32 9.59 6.11
CA MET A 25 14.69 10.64 5.16
C MET A 25 13.47 11.39 4.62
N TRP A 26 12.34 10.71 4.46
CA TRP A 26 11.07 11.35 4.08
C TRP A 26 10.63 12.33 5.16
N SER A 27 10.53 11.89 6.41
CA SER A 27 10.09 12.70 7.54
C SER A 27 11.00 13.91 7.77
N ASP A 28 12.31 13.75 7.52
CA ASP A 28 13.30 14.81 7.61
C ASP A 28 13.27 15.78 6.40
N GLY A 29 12.43 15.55 5.38
CA GLY A 29 12.39 16.36 4.16
C GLY A 29 13.65 16.23 3.29
N LYS A 30 14.40 15.13 3.41
CA LYS A 30 15.69 14.89 2.74
C LYS A 30 15.56 14.13 1.42
N LEU A 31 14.39 13.62 1.09
CA LEU A 31 14.17 12.93 -0.19
C LEU A 31 14.10 13.94 -1.34
N LYS A 32 14.73 13.58 -2.46
CA LYS A 32 14.57 14.32 -3.71
C LYS A 32 13.21 14.00 -4.34
N LEU A 33 12.70 14.93 -5.14
CA LEU A 33 11.44 14.74 -5.87
C LEU A 33 11.49 13.48 -6.76
N GLU A 34 12.62 13.19 -7.41
CA GLU A 34 12.73 11.97 -8.23
C GLU A 34 12.63 10.68 -7.40
N SER A 35 13.06 10.71 -6.14
CA SER A 35 12.92 9.56 -5.23
C SER A 35 11.47 9.33 -4.85
N LEU A 36 10.71 10.40 -4.62
CA LEU A 36 9.27 10.34 -4.34
C LEU A 36 8.48 9.88 -5.57
N ALA A 37 8.83 10.37 -6.76
CA ALA A 37 8.24 9.94 -8.03
C ALA A 37 8.55 8.46 -8.34
N GLY A 38 9.76 8.00 -8.02
CA GLY A 38 10.11 6.57 -8.09
C GLY A 38 9.29 5.72 -7.12
N TYR A 39 9.18 6.18 -5.87
CA TYR A 39 8.37 5.52 -4.85
C TYR A 39 6.89 5.44 -5.23
N SER A 40 6.29 6.51 -5.75
CA SER A 40 4.86 6.52 -6.10
C SER A 40 4.52 5.47 -7.16
N LYS A 41 5.44 5.21 -8.10
CA LYS A 41 5.30 4.16 -9.13
C LYS A 41 5.40 2.74 -8.56
N GLU A 42 6.37 2.50 -7.69
CA GLU A 42 6.55 1.20 -7.03
C GLU A 42 5.36 0.88 -6.13
N TYR A 43 4.98 1.82 -5.28
CA TYR A 43 3.91 1.61 -4.30
C TYR A 43 2.52 1.55 -4.95
N PHE A 44 2.35 2.14 -6.14
CA PHE A 44 1.11 2.00 -6.90
C PHE A 44 0.78 0.54 -7.25
N GLN A 45 1.79 -0.34 -7.34
CA GLN A 45 1.56 -1.77 -7.53
C GLN A 45 0.80 -2.39 -6.36
N LEU A 46 1.10 -1.96 -5.12
CA LEU A 46 0.37 -2.39 -3.93
C LEU A 46 -1.04 -1.79 -3.94
N VAL A 47 -1.17 -0.48 -4.18
CA VAL A 47 -2.47 0.22 -4.15
C VAL A 47 -3.48 -0.40 -5.09
N LYS A 48 -3.08 -0.79 -6.30
CA LYS A 48 -3.99 -1.45 -7.25
C LYS A 48 -4.25 -2.93 -6.91
N ALA A 49 -3.40 -3.57 -6.11
CA ALA A 49 -3.51 -4.98 -5.75
C ALA A 49 -4.35 -5.23 -4.49
N VAL A 50 -4.31 -4.32 -3.50
CA VAL A 50 -5.05 -4.47 -2.23
C VAL A 50 -6.53 -4.83 -2.41
N PRO A 51 -7.31 -4.20 -3.33
CA PRO A 51 -8.68 -4.62 -3.56
C PRO A 51 -8.81 -6.10 -3.92
N SER A 52 -7.89 -6.64 -4.74
CA SER A 52 -7.92 -8.05 -5.13
C SER A 52 -7.51 -9.00 -4.01
N PHE A 53 -6.66 -8.55 -3.07
CA PHE A 53 -6.29 -9.35 -1.89
C PHE A 53 -7.48 -9.61 -0.96
N MET A 54 -8.48 -8.73 -0.96
CA MET A 54 -9.68 -8.89 -0.14
C MET A 54 -10.58 -10.03 -0.63
N SER A 55 -10.60 -10.33 -1.93
CA SER A 55 -11.51 -11.33 -2.50
C SER A 55 -11.42 -12.72 -1.84
N PRO A 56 -10.24 -13.36 -1.73
CA PRO A 56 -10.14 -14.66 -1.07
C PRO A 56 -10.43 -14.61 0.45
N ILE A 57 -10.27 -13.44 1.07
CA ILE A 57 -10.59 -13.23 2.50
C ILE A 57 -12.11 -13.17 2.68
N ILE A 58 -12.81 -12.41 1.83
CA ILE A 58 -14.27 -12.30 1.82
C ILE A 58 -14.91 -13.68 1.56
N GLU A 59 -14.39 -14.43 0.59
CA GLU A 59 -14.90 -15.77 0.25
C GLU A 59 -14.85 -16.76 1.43
N GLN A 60 -13.87 -16.60 2.32
CA GLN A 60 -13.67 -17.46 3.49
C GLN A 60 -14.25 -16.88 4.78
N ALA A 61 -14.81 -15.67 4.75
CA ALA A 61 -15.29 -14.98 5.92
C ALA A 61 -16.65 -15.54 6.40
N PRO A 62 -16.94 -15.47 7.71
CA PRO A 62 -18.31 -15.72 8.19
C PRO A 62 -19.26 -14.63 7.69
N ASP A 63 -20.52 -14.99 7.43
CA ASP A 63 -21.57 -14.08 6.91
C ASP A 63 -21.66 -12.74 7.68
N SER A 64 -21.41 -12.78 8.99
CA SER A 64 -21.43 -11.59 9.85
C SER A 64 -20.37 -10.54 9.52
N ALA A 65 -19.27 -10.92 8.87
CA ALA A 65 -18.15 -10.05 8.53
C ALA A 65 -18.11 -9.66 7.03
N VAL A 66 -18.83 -10.38 6.17
CA VAL A 66 -18.79 -10.20 4.71
C VAL A 66 -19.11 -8.75 4.31
N ASN A 67 -20.16 -8.16 4.87
CA ASN A 67 -20.56 -6.79 4.50
C ASN A 67 -19.48 -5.75 4.83
N GLU A 68 -18.80 -5.88 5.97
CA GLU A 68 -17.71 -4.99 6.35
C GLU A 68 -16.49 -5.17 5.43
N LEU A 69 -16.13 -6.42 5.12
CA LEU A 69 -14.98 -6.71 4.27
C LEU A 69 -15.20 -6.28 2.81
N VAL A 70 -16.43 -6.42 2.29
CA VAL A 70 -16.82 -5.90 0.96
C VAL A 70 -16.74 -4.38 0.95
N TYR A 71 -17.26 -3.71 1.98
CA TYR A 71 -17.13 -2.26 2.11
C TYR A 71 -15.66 -1.82 2.09
N ASN A 72 -14.79 -2.48 2.86
CA ASN A 72 -13.35 -2.18 2.88
C ASN A 72 -12.71 -2.41 1.49
N GLN A 73 -13.10 -3.44 0.76
CA GLN A 73 -12.61 -3.68 -0.61
C GLN A 73 -13.01 -2.55 -1.58
N GLU A 74 -14.24 -2.05 -1.48
CA GLU A 74 -14.74 -0.92 -2.28
C GLU A 74 -14.02 0.39 -1.90
N GLU A 75 -13.79 0.61 -0.61
CA GLU A 75 -13.02 1.76 -0.11
C GLU A 75 -11.59 1.75 -0.68
N GLU A 76 -10.90 0.62 -0.63
CA GLU A 76 -9.54 0.49 -1.18
C GLU A 76 -9.49 0.71 -2.70
N SER A 77 -10.54 0.28 -3.42
CA SER A 77 -10.67 0.55 -4.85
C SER A 77 -10.79 2.06 -5.13
N SER A 78 -11.47 2.79 -4.23
CA SER A 78 -11.62 4.25 -4.34
C SER A 78 -10.28 4.99 -4.16
N HIS A 79 -9.32 4.42 -3.41
CA HIS A 79 -8.00 5.00 -3.15
C HIS A 79 -7.06 5.04 -4.37
N ILE A 80 -7.36 4.29 -5.43
CA ILE A 80 -6.56 4.28 -6.66
C ILE A 80 -6.50 5.68 -7.31
N THR A 81 -7.63 6.39 -7.36
CA THR A 81 -7.70 7.70 -8.03
C THR A 81 -6.92 8.79 -7.25
N PRO A 82 -7.07 8.92 -5.92
CA PRO A 82 -6.19 9.76 -5.10
C PRO A 82 -4.70 9.45 -5.31
N TRP A 83 -4.31 8.17 -5.43
CA TRP A 83 -2.92 7.81 -5.65
C TRP A 83 -2.39 8.26 -7.02
N ILE A 84 -3.19 8.13 -8.08
CA ILE A 84 -2.85 8.65 -9.41
C ILE A 84 -2.59 10.16 -9.33
N LYS A 85 -3.44 10.91 -8.62
CA LYS A 85 -3.27 12.36 -8.43
C LYS A 85 -1.98 12.67 -7.65
N PHE A 86 -1.68 11.90 -6.60
CA PHE A 86 -0.44 12.04 -5.84
C PHE A 86 0.80 11.83 -6.73
N ALA A 87 0.84 10.76 -7.51
CA ALA A 87 1.93 10.50 -8.45
C ALA A 87 2.03 11.60 -9.53
N GLY A 88 0.89 12.10 -10.01
CA GLY A 88 0.81 13.23 -10.95
C GLY A 88 1.42 14.51 -10.38
N ALA A 89 1.15 14.83 -9.11
CA ALA A 89 1.75 15.98 -8.42
C ALA A 89 3.28 15.87 -8.27
N LEU A 90 3.82 14.64 -8.33
CA LEU A 90 5.25 14.35 -8.34
C LEU A 90 5.86 14.34 -9.75
N GLY A 91 5.07 14.63 -10.79
CA GLY A 91 5.51 14.69 -12.18
C GLY A 91 5.43 13.36 -12.95
N VAL A 92 4.79 12.33 -12.39
CA VAL A 92 4.59 11.05 -13.10
C VAL A 92 3.28 11.11 -13.88
N SER A 93 3.34 10.90 -15.20
CA SER A 93 2.12 10.86 -16.01
C SER A 93 1.26 9.64 -15.68
N GLU A 94 -0.06 9.75 -15.83
CA GLU A 94 -0.97 8.63 -15.60
C GLU A 94 -0.68 7.45 -16.54
N GLU A 95 -0.28 7.72 -17.79
CA GLU A 95 0.12 6.69 -18.74
C GLU A 95 1.36 5.93 -18.27
N GLU A 96 2.40 6.64 -17.84
CA GLU A 96 3.61 6.04 -17.28
C GLU A 96 3.28 5.20 -16.04
N LEU A 97 2.47 5.73 -15.13
CA LEU A 97 2.10 5.07 -13.90
C LEU A 97 1.33 3.76 -14.15
N LYS A 98 0.38 3.77 -15.10
CA LYS A 98 -0.41 2.59 -15.49
C LYS A 98 0.44 1.53 -16.20
N LYS A 99 1.42 1.93 -17.01
CA LYS A 99 2.34 1.02 -17.73
C LYS A 99 3.45 0.46 -16.83
N TYR A 100 3.72 1.08 -15.70
CA TYR A 100 4.77 0.65 -14.79
C TYR A 100 4.40 -0.65 -14.07
N GLU A 101 5.30 -1.64 -14.09
CA GLU A 101 5.06 -2.98 -13.53
C GLU A 101 5.72 -3.22 -12.17
N GLY A 102 6.48 -2.27 -11.65
CA GLY A 102 7.29 -2.47 -10.45
C GLY A 102 8.60 -3.21 -10.72
N ARG A 103 9.57 -3.01 -9.82
CA ARG A 103 10.79 -3.83 -9.76
C ARG A 103 10.49 -5.22 -9.23
N GLU A 104 11.44 -6.13 -9.42
CA GLU A 104 11.34 -7.51 -8.95
C GLU A 104 10.95 -7.63 -7.47
N LYS A 105 11.59 -6.84 -6.59
CA LYS A 105 11.25 -6.83 -5.16
C LYS A 105 9.81 -6.37 -4.88
N THR A 106 9.30 -5.44 -5.69
CA THR A 106 7.92 -4.96 -5.59
C THR A 106 6.96 -6.04 -6.07
N LYS A 107 7.25 -6.67 -7.21
CA LYS A 107 6.47 -7.80 -7.75
C LYS A 107 6.36 -8.93 -6.72
N GLN A 108 7.48 -9.32 -6.10
CA GLN A 108 7.52 -10.34 -5.04
C GLN A 108 6.76 -9.93 -3.77
N ALA A 109 6.65 -8.64 -3.47
CA ALA A 109 5.94 -8.17 -2.28
C ALA A 109 4.42 -8.11 -2.48
N VAL A 110 3.93 -8.11 -3.72
CA VAL A 110 2.49 -8.03 -4.06
C VAL A 110 1.94 -9.31 -4.67
N SER A 111 2.76 -10.36 -4.80
CA SER A 111 2.40 -11.69 -5.31
C SER A 111 2.31 -12.70 -4.17
#